data_AF-A0A349YLG9-F1
#
_entry.id   AF-A0A349YLG9-F1
#
_cell.length_a   1.000
_cell.length_b   1.000
_cell.length_c   1.000
_cell.angle_alpha   90.00
_cell.angle_beta   90.00
_cell.angle_gamma   90.00
#
_symmetry.space_group_name_H-M   'P 1'
#
loop_
_entity.id
_entity.type
_entity.pdbx_description
1 polymer ?
#
loop_
_entity_poly.entity_id
_entity_poly.type
_entity_poly.pdbx_seq_one_letter_code
_entity_poly.pdbx_strand_id
1 'polypeptide(L)'
;MSEKASSEVKVLSKINRKKLSKYHYTNSLMEEAVNEGMLSTLEVANIQAKLLECLSDVIMQKTKGESTSLPVDETTALMASLVYTLDVYLEQFDNPDDAIKLLKEEAIDQLIHKGTMMISDQYDEIKEMYLYLVKNKLEVPLDCYHSTIDVAVPTFLKSYNIVFAAHVTATTIDYPLAKDDWDVCGVKYMYTYMKRIILETHFCKMFGDQKVIKLLECFGKAINMDYKLELLNIFELVVNNALFLQIAGKDPLNLIFEEEDRKVFVKSIKQWNQKEVSLYLKEGADKLIQTLKITDEETVTYIYDYLPTLVKRTKNVLQNDSVESIIVANVKEEQKQKSSIFQSSESMSSREFQKLTDEISDMYDAEEKAEYIITHIQSIHDLVDIFNSDYLYGDEYDALYSKFGDFELALLSRIVYYEEMRDNKDSLRKLIKSMDWFDYEWKEYFTSFMLKLSEERMKSVEKLVEDIDYTQLNFE
;
A
#
# COMPACT_ATOMS: atom_id res chain seq x y z
N MET A 1 43.36 34.45 2.31
CA MET A 1 43.43 34.98 0.94
C MET A 1 42.14 34.64 0.24
N SER A 2 41.28 35.64 0.03
CA SER A 2 40.29 35.75 -1.06
C SER A 2 39.45 34.51 -1.41
N GLU A 3 38.39 34.26 -0.64
CA GLU A 3 37.16 33.68 -1.19
C GLU A 3 36.30 34.82 -1.74
N LYS A 4 36.18 34.87 -3.07
CA LYS A 4 35.15 35.67 -3.73
C LYS A 4 33.81 35.01 -3.40
N ALA A 5 33.07 35.60 -2.46
CA ALA A 5 31.64 35.38 -2.37
C ALA A 5 31.00 35.81 -3.70
N SER A 6 30.58 34.84 -4.51
CA SER A 6 29.63 35.09 -5.59
C SER A 6 28.28 35.37 -4.93
N SER A 7 27.96 36.63 -4.73
CA SER A 7 26.64 37.07 -4.31
C SER A 7 25.67 36.92 -5.48
N GLU A 8 25.01 35.76 -5.60
CA GLU A 8 23.82 35.65 -6.42
C GLU A 8 22.72 36.52 -5.80
N VAL A 9 22.39 37.60 -6.50
CA VAL A 9 21.23 38.43 -6.20
C VAL A 9 20.00 37.56 -6.45
N LYS A 10 19.38 37.03 -5.39
CA LYS A 10 18.04 36.43 -5.48
C LYS A 10 17.08 37.51 -5.95
N VAL A 11 16.75 37.52 -7.24
CA VAL A 11 15.66 38.33 -7.78
C VAL A 11 14.39 37.87 -7.06
N LEU A 12 13.76 38.77 -6.32
CA LEU A 12 12.50 38.50 -5.64
C LEU A 12 11.43 38.32 -6.72
N SER A 13 10.96 37.08 -6.89
CA SER A 13 9.82 36.71 -7.73
C SER A 13 8.59 37.53 -7.35
N LYS A 14 7.89 38.09 -8.34
CA LYS A 14 6.58 38.72 -8.14
C LYS A 14 5.51 37.67 -7.87
N ILE A 15 5.59 36.54 -8.56
CA ILE A 15 4.65 35.43 -8.38
C ILE A 15 4.98 34.68 -7.11
N ASN A 16 3.96 34.46 -6.28
CA ASN A 16 4.10 33.67 -5.06
C ASN A 16 3.97 32.17 -5.37
N ARG A 17 5.11 31.46 -5.40
CA ARG A 17 5.16 30.01 -5.67
C ARG A 17 4.26 29.17 -4.76
N LYS A 18 3.97 29.61 -3.52
CA LYS A 18 3.09 28.88 -2.59
C LYS A 18 1.62 28.85 -3.01
N LYS A 19 1.20 29.70 -3.95
CA LYS A 19 -0.15 29.71 -4.50
C LYS A 19 -0.29 28.84 -5.76
N LEU A 20 0.82 28.30 -6.27
CA LEU A 20 0.81 27.50 -7.50
C LEU A 20 0.43 26.06 -7.18
N SER A 21 -0.41 25.48 -8.04
CA SER A 21 -0.83 24.08 -7.97
C SER A 21 0.28 23.19 -8.54
N LYS A 22 0.55 22.06 -7.86
CA LYS A 22 1.43 21.01 -8.41
C LYS A 22 0.77 20.17 -9.51
N TYR A 23 -0.56 20.10 -9.49
CA TYR A 23 -1.35 19.28 -10.41
C TYR A 23 -1.83 20.08 -11.64
N HIS A 24 -1.94 21.41 -11.50
CA HIS A 24 -2.39 22.33 -12.56
C HIS A 24 -1.47 23.56 -12.61
N TYR A 25 -0.17 23.32 -12.78
CA TYR A 25 0.85 24.34 -12.59
C TYR A 25 0.67 25.53 -13.54
N THR A 26 0.60 25.28 -14.85
CA THR A 26 0.47 26.31 -15.89
C THR A 26 -0.78 27.17 -15.69
N ASN A 27 -1.92 26.55 -15.35
CA ASN A 27 -3.15 27.28 -15.11
C ASN A 27 -3.05 28.19 -13.89
N SER A 28 -2.61 27.65 -12.74
CA SER A 28 -2.42 28.45 -11.52
C SER A 28 -1.35 29.54 -11.66
N LEU A 29 -0.32 29.28 -12.48
CA LEU A 29 0.73 30.24 -12.82
C LEU A 29 0.16 31.41 -13.63
N MET A 30 -0.65 31.13 -14.66
CA MET A 30 -1.30 32.18 -15.44
C MET A 30 -2.28 33.01 -14.60
N GLU A 31 -3.06 32.38 -13.71
CA GLU A 31 -3.99 33.07 -12.81
C GLU A 31 -3.26 34.03 -11.86
N GLU A 32 -2.20 33.56 -11.20
CA GLU A 32 -1.43 34.41 -10.29
C GLU A 32 -0.67 35.51 -11.06
N ALA A 33 -0.18 35.22 -12.26
CA ALA A 33 0.46 36.23 -13.10
C ALA A 33 -0.50 37.34 -13.55
N VAL A 34 -1.80 37.04 -13.73
CA VAL A 34 -2.82 38.08 -13.96
C VAL A 34 -3.02 38.93 -12.70
N ASN A 35 -3.10 38.28 -11.52
CA ASN A 35 -3.27 38.99 -10.25
C ASN A 35 -2.11 39.96 -9.96
N GLU A 36 -0.88 39.55 -10.29
CA GLU A 36 0.34 40.37 -10.13
C GLU A 36 0.61 41.32 -11.33
N GLY A 37 -0.30 41.36 -12.32
CA GLY A 37 -0.21 42.25 -13.48
C GLY A 37 0.92 41.92 -14.46
N MET A 38 1.45 40.70 -14.43
CA MET A 38 2.47 40.20 -15.34
C MET A 38 1.89 39.68 -16.67
N LEU A 39 0.64 39.22 -16.63
CA LEU A 39 -0.16 38.88 -17.79
C LEU A 39 -1.43 39.72 -17.85
N SER A 40 -1.75 40.23 -19.03
CA SER A 40 -3.04 40.81 -19.37
C SER A 40 -4.02 39.74 -19.85
N THR A 41 -5.32 40.03 -19.77
CA THR A 41 -6.37 39.14 -20.29
C THR A 41 -6.20 38.83 -21.79
N LEU A 42 -5.66 39.77 -22.56
CA LEU A 42 -5.36 39.56 -23.99
C LEU A 42 -4.20 38.57 -24.19
N GLU A 43 -3.14 38.67 -23.38
CA GLU A 43 -2.02 37.73 -23.44
C GLU A 43 -2.44 36.31 -23.05
N VAL A 44 -3.29 36.16 -22.01
CA VAL A 44 -3.86 34.86 -21.64
C VAL A 44 -4.70 34.27 -22.79
N ALA A 45 -5.57 35.07 -23.41
CA ALA A 45 -6.38 34.62 -24.54
C ALA A 45 -5.51 34.18 -25.73
N ASN A 46 -4.41 34.87 -26.00
CA ASN A 46 -3.47 34.49 -27.05
C ASN A 46 -2.75 33.16 -26.75
N ILE A 47 -2.35 32.93 -25.50
CA ILE A 47 -1.75 31.65 -25.07
C ILE A 47 -2.77 30.52 -25.24
N GLN A 48 -4.02 30.73 -24.80
CA GLN A 48 -5.10 29.75 -24.94
C GLN A 48 -5.43 29.44 -26.41
N ALA A 49 -5.42 30.45 -27.29
CA ALA A 49 -5.62 30.24 -28.73
C ALA A 49 -4.52 29.35 -29.33
N LYS A 50 -3.24 29.60 -28.99
CA LYS A 50 -2.12 28.76 -29.44
C LYS A 50 -2.19 27.32 -28.89
N LEU A 51 -2.67 27.14 -27.67
CA LEU A 51 -2.94 25.80 -27.11
C LEU A 51 -4.02 25.06 -27.89
N LEU A 52 -5.08 25.75 -28.33
CA LEU A 52 -6.12 25.16 -29.18
C LEU A 52 -5.59 24.78 -30.57
N GLU A 53 -4.66 25.56 -31.14
CA GLU A 53 -3.96 25.19 -32.38
C GLU A 53 -3.17 23.88 -32.18
N CYS A 54 -2.39 23.78 -31.11
CA CYS A 54 -1.65 22.56 -30.77
C CYS A 54 -2.60 21.36 -30.55
N LEU A 55 -3.75 21.58 -29.91
CA LEU A 55 -4.77 20.55 -29.73
C LEU A 55 -5.31 20.04 -31.06
N SER A 56 -5.56 20.93 -32.02
CA SER A 56 -5.99 20.54 -33.38
C SER A 56 -4.96 19.62 -34.03
N ASP A 57 -3.67 19.93 -33.91
CA ASP A 57 -2.59 19.09 -34.44
C ASP A 57 -2.55 17.71 -33.77
N VAL A 58 -2.71 17.64 -32.44
CA VAL A 58 -2.75 16.38 -31.70
C VAL A 58 -3.99 15.54 -32.07
N ILE A 59 -5.15 16.17 -32.31
CA ILE A 59 -6.35 15.48 -32.80
C ILE A 59 -6.07 14.85 -34.16
N MET A 60 -5.49 15.60 -35.10
CA MET A 60 -5.14 15.06 -36.42
C MET A 60 -4.16 13.89 -36.31
N GLN A 61 -3.18 13.96 -35.40
CA GLN A 61 -2.26 12.85 -35.16
C GLN A 61 -2.98 11.61 -34.61
N LYS A 62 -3.86 11.78 -33.62
CA LYS A 62 -4.61 10.67 -33.01
C LYS A 62 -5.55 9.98 -34.01
N THR A 63 -6.22 10.75 -34.86
CA THR A 63 -7.13 10.24 -35.90
C THR A 63 -6.41 9.81 -37.17
N LYS A 64 -5.08 9.92 -37.23
CA LYS A 64 -4.26 9.68 -38.43
C LYS A 64 -4.75 10.51 -39.64
N GLY A 65 -5.30 11.69 -39.38
CA GLY A 65 -5.83 12.61 -40.39
C GLY A 65 -7.23 12.28 -40.91
N GLU A 66 -7.90 11.26 -40.36
CA GLU A 66 -9.24 10.85 -40.80
C GLU A 66 -10.36 11.77 -40.26
N SER A 67 -10.09 12.50 -39.18
CA SER A 67 -11.05 13.43 -38.57
C SER A 67 -10.34 14.61 -37.90
N THR A 68 -10.99 15.77 -37.93
CA THR A 68 -10.58 16.99 -37.23
C THR A 68 -11.35 17.22 -35.94
N SER A 69 -12.19 16.27 -35.52
CA SER A 69 -12.99 16.34 -34.30
C SER A 69 -13.10 14.98 -33.61
N LEU A 70 -13.16 15.02 -32.28
CA LEU A 70 -13.38 13.86 -31.41
C LEU A 70 -14.54 14.16 -30.45
N PRO A 71 -15.09 13.14 -29.75
CA PRO A 71 -15.98 13.37 -28.62
C PRO A 71 -15.39 14.37 -27.62
N VAL A 72 -16.26 15.10 -26.91
CA VAL A 72 -15.85 16.15 -25.97
C VAL A 72 -14.91 15.60 -24.90
N ASP A 73 -15.20 14.42 -24.36
CA ASP A 73 -14.39 13.78 -23.32
C ASP A 73 -12.98 13.47 -23.83
N GLU A 74 -12.85 12.94 -25.04
CA GLU A 74 -11.55 12.66 -25.66
C GLU A 74 -10.76 13.94 -25.97
N THR A 75 -11.44 14.97 -26.45
CA THR A 75 -10.83 16.28 -26.73
C THR A 75 -10.33 16.93 -25.44
N THR A 76 -11.10 16.83 -24.36
CA THR A 76 -10.74 17.33 -23.03
C THR A 76 -9.53 16.59 -22.47
N ALA A 77 -9.46 15.26 -22.61
CA ALA A 77 -8.32 14.47 -22.19
C ALA A 77 -7.03 14.82 -22.97
N LEU A 78 -7.13 15.08 -24.28
CA LEU A 78 -6.00 15.54 -25.07
C LEU A 78 -5.51 16.93 -24.63
N MET A 79 -6.42 17.86 -24.34
CA MET A 79 -6.04 19.17 -23.78
C MET A 79 -5.35 19.01 -22.42
N ALA A 80 -5.85 18.14 -21.55
CA ALA A 80 -5.21 17.85 -20.26
C ALA A 80 -3.80 17.28 -20.44
N SER A 81 -3.57 16.42 -21.44
CA SER A 81 -2.24 15.92 -21.80
C SER A 81 -1.27 17.04 -22.21
N LEU A 82 -1.74 17.96 -23.05
CA LEU A 82 -0.94 19.12 -23.50
C LEU A 82 -0.59 20.06 -22.35
N VAL A 83 -1.57 20.42 -21.51
CA VAL A 83 -1.34 21.29 -20.36
C VAL A 83 -0.40 20.64 -19.36
N TYR A 84 -0.56 19.34 -19.07
CA TYR A 84 0.40 18.61 -18.23
C TYR A 84 1.82 18.62 -18.81
N THR A 85 1.96 18.51 -20.12
CA THR A 85 3.27 18.57 -20.78
C THR A 85 3.93 19.94 -20.59
N LEU A 86 3.14 21.02 -20.64
CA LEU A 86 3.62 22.35 -20.27
C LEU A 86 3.96 22.45 -18.78
N ASP A 87 3.14 21.87 -17.88
CA ASP A 87 3.41 21.86 -16.45
C ASP A 87 4.79 21.27 -16.15
N VAL A 88 5.11 20.11 -16.75
CA VAL A 88 6.42 19.45 -16.61
C VAL A 88 7.56 20.38 -17.02
N TYR A 89 7.43 21.09 -18.14
CA TYR A 89 8.48 21.99 -18.62
C TYR A 89 8.59 23.26 -17.75
N LEU A 90 7.48 23.90 -17.42
CA LEU A 90 7.47 25.21 -16.76
C LEU A 90 7.76 25.13 -15.26
N GLU A 91 7.49 24.00 -14.61
CA GLU A 91 7.75 23.83 -13.17
C GLU A 91 9.24 23.70 -12.84
N GLN A 92 10.08 23.35 -13.82
CA GLN A 92 11.52 23.20 -13.64
C GLN A 92 12.22 24.52 -13.23
N PHE A 93 11.59 25.66 -13.50
CA PHE A 93 12.18 26.97 -13.21
C PHE A 93 12.05 27.30 -11.72
N ASP A 94 13.17 27.67 -11.10
CA ASP A 94 13.20 28.08 -9.69
C ASP A 94 12.35 29.31 -9.42
N ASN A 95 12.37 30.26 -10.35
CA ASN A 95 11.64 31.51 -10.33
C ASN A 95 10.43 31.45 -11.30
N PRO A 96 9.19 31.45 -10.79
CA PRO A 96 7.99 31.38 -11.63
C PRO A 96 7.84 32.56 -12.62
N ASP A 97 8.44 33.72 -12.33
CA ASP A 97 8.43 34.87 -13.24
C ASP A 97 9.12 34.53 -14.58
N ASP A 98 10.13 33.66 -14.57
CA ASP A 98 10.84 33.22 -15.78
C ASP A 98 9.96 32.30 -16.64
N ALA A 99 9.14 31.46 -16.02
CA ALA A 99 8.17 30.62 -16.72
C ALA A 99 7.09 31.47 -17.43
N ILE A 100 6.62 32.56 -16.81
CA ILE A 100 5.70 33.50 -17.46
C ILE A 100 6.37 34.21 -18.65
N LYS A 101 7.63 34.61 -18.51
CA LYS A 101 8.36 35.23 -19.61
C LYS A 101 8.44 34.30 -20.82
N LEU A 102 8.71 33.01 -20.60
CA LEU A 102 8.72 32.01 -21.67
C LEU A 102 7.35 31.84 -22.33
N LEU A 103 6.26 31.79 -21.55
CA LEU A 103 4.90 31.73 -22.10
C LEU A 103 4.55 32.93 -23.00
N LYS A 104 5.19 34.09 -22.79
CA LYS A 104 5.00 35.31 -23.61
C LYS A 104 5.87 35.32 -24.87
N GLU A 105 7.13 34.90 -24.73
CA GLU A 105 8.18 35.12 -25.73
C GLU A 105 8.38 33.91 -26.67
N GLU A 106 8.26 32.69 -26.15
CA GLU A 106 8.46 31.47 -26.93
C GLU A 106 7.16 30.96 -27.56
N ALA A 107 7.31 30.14 -28.60
CA ALA A 107 6.18 29.49 -29.27
C ALA A 107 5.70 28.29 -28.43
N ILE A 108 4.38 28.16 -28.25
CA ILE A 108 3.79 27.17 -27.33
C ILE A 108 4.09 25.73 -27.78
N ASP A 109 4.12 25.48 -29.08
CA ASP A 109 4.52 24.21 -29.68
C ASP A 109 5.96 23.81 -29.29
N GLN A 110 6.88 24.78 -29.23
CA GLN A 110 8.26 24.53 -28.79
C GLN A 110 8.32 24.20 -27.30
N LEU A 111 7.53 24.87 -26.46
CA LEU A 111 7.44 24.57 -25.03
C LEU A 111 6.88 23.16 -24.79
N ILE A 112 5.82 22.78 -25.51
CA ILE A 112 5.24 21.44 -25.48
C ILE A 112 6.27 20.40 -25.93
N HIS A 113 7.03 20.68 -26.99
CA HIS A 113 8.08 19.76 -27.46
C HIS A 113 9.16 19.54 -26.40
N LYS A 114 9.64 20.61 -25.74
CA LYS A 114 10.61 20.50 -24.65
C LYS A 114 10.05 19.72 -23.45
N GLY A 115 8.78 19.95 -23.08
CA GLY A 115 8.11 19.16 -22.04
C GLY A 115 7.97 17.68 -22.41
N THR A 116 7.65 17.40 -23.67
CA THR A 116 7.55 16.02 -24.19
C THR A 116 8.88 15.28 -24.08
N MET A 117 9.99 15.95 -24.39
CA MET A 117 11.34 15.39 -24.22
C MET A 117 11.63 15.07 -22.76
N MET A 118 11.32 15.99 -21.83
CA MET A 118 11.52 15.75 -20.39
C MET A 118 10.69 14.56 -19.88
N ILE A 119 9.44 14.44 -20.33
CA ILE A 119 8.58 13.28 -20.00
C ILE A 119 9.20 12.00 -20.54
N SER A 120 9.73 12.01 -21.77
CA SER A 120 10.40 10.87 -22.37
C SER A 120 11.64 10.45 -21.57
N ASP A 121 12.48 11.41 -21.18
CA ASP A 121 13.69 11.15 -20.40
C ASP A 121 13.35 10.54 -19.04
N GLN A 122 12.37 11.10 -18.31
CA GLN A 122 11.89 10.54 -17.04
C GLN A 122 11.29 9.14 -17.21
N TYR A 123 10.58 8.90 -18.30
CA TYR A 123 10.01 7.59 -18.61
C TYR A 123 11.11 6.55 -18.89
N ASP A 124 12.20 6.92 -19.56
CA ASP A 124 13.35 6.05 -19.77
C ASP A 124 14.11 5.79 -18.46
N GLU A 125 14.29 6.79 -17.59
CA GLU A 125 14.84 6.60 -16.25
C GLU A 125 14.00 5.63 -15.40
N ILE A 126 12.66 5.69 -15.50
CA ILE A 126 11.76 4.74 -14.83
C ILE A 126 12.03 3.30 -15.29
N LYS A 127 12.30 3.07 -16.58
CA LYS A 127 12.64 1.73 -17.08
C LYS A 127 13.95 1.24 -16.46
N GLU A 128 14.96 2.10 -16.36
CA GLU A 128 16.23 1.75 -15.75
C GLU A 128 16.06 1.43 -14.25
N MET A 129 15.31 2.26 -13.53
CA MET A 129 14.94 2.03 -12.13
C MET A 129 14.17 0.72 -11.96
N TYR A 130 13.24 0.40 -12.86
CA TYR A 130 12.49 -0.86 -12.82
C TYR A 130 13.42 -2.08 -12.97
N LEU A 131 14.32 -2.06 -13.95
CA LEU A 131 15.29 -3.14 -14.16
C LEU A 131 16.24 -3.31 -12.96
N TYR A 132 16.60 -2.20 -12.30
CA TYR A 132 17.35 -2.24 -11.06
C TYR A 132 16.52 -2.85 -9.92
N LEU A 133 15.28 -2.41 -9.73
CA LEU A 133 14.40 -2.86 -8.67
C LEU A 133 14.10 -4.36 -8.78
N VAL A 134 13.78 -4.88 -9.96
CA VAL A 134 13.54 -6.32 -10.17
C VAL A 134 14.73 -7.18 -9.74
N LYS A 135 15.96 -6.71 -10.01
CA LYS A 135 17.19 -7.43 -9.60
C LYS A 135 17.48 -7.32 -8.11
N ASN A 136 16.94 -6.28 -7.46
CA ASN A 136 17.26 -5.93 -6.10
C ASN A 136 16.04 -5.91 -5.16
N LYS A 137 14.92 -6.53 -5.54
CA LYS A 137 13.73 -6.63 -4.69
C LYS A 137 13.98 -7.51 -3.47
N LEU A 138 13.15 -7.34 -2.45
CA LEU A 138 13.14 -8.18 -1.25
C LEU A 138 12.51 -9.55 -1.56
N GLU A 139 13.12 -10.63 -1.07
CA GLU A 139 12.51 -11.96 -1.11
C GLU A 139 11.67 -12.19 0.15
N VAL A 140 10.51 -11.52 0.21
CA VAL A 140 9.55 -11.57 1.34
C VAL A 140 8.16 -11.94 0.84
N PRO A 141 7.32 -12.65 1.61
CA PRO A 141 5.96 -12.97 1.19
C PRO A 141 5.03 -11.79 1.52
N LEU A 142 4.99 -10.77 0.66
CA LEU A 142 4.04 -9.66 0.76
C LEU A 142 3.49 -9.32 -0.62
N ASP A 143 2.19 -9.55 -0.82
CA ASP A 143 1.59 -9.57 -2.14
C ASP A 143 1.53 -8.19 -2.77
N CYS A 144 1.18 -7.16 -2.00
CA CYS A 144 1.13 -5.79 -2.51
C CYS A 144 2.50 -5.30 -3.02
N TYR A 145 3.60 -5.68 -2.36
CA TYR A 145 4.97 -5.35 -2.77
C TYR A 145 5.33 -6.02 -4.10
N HIS A 146 5.10 -7.33 -4.23
CA HIS A 146 5.42 -8.05 -5.46
C HIS A 146 4.49 -7.70 -6.61
N SER A 147 3.18 -7.62 -6.39
CA SER A 147 2.22 -7.21 -7.43
C SER A 147 2.52 -5.82 -7.98
N THR A 148 2.99 -4.89 -7.13
CA THR A 148 3.46 -3.58 -7.59
C THR A 148 4.62 -3.71 -8.57
N ILE A 149 5.64 -4.51 -8.24
CA ILE A 149 6.85 -4.66 -9.07
C ILE A 149 6.58 -5.52 -10.31
N ASP A 150 5.86 -6.63 -10.16
CA ASP A 150 5.73 -7.66 -11.19
C ASP A 150 4.52 -7.39 -12.11
N VAL A 151 3.54 -6.58 -11.68
CA VAL A 151 2.31 -6.28 -12.44
C VAL A 151 2.11 -4.78 -12.69
N ALA A 152 2.06 -3.96 -11.65
CA ALA A 152 1.69 -2.54 -11.78
C ALA A 152 2.72 -1.73 -12.59
N VAL A 153 4.00 -1.84 -12.24
CA VAL A 153 5.07 -1.10 -12.95
C VAL A 153 5.16 -1.53 -14.43
N PRO A 154 5.16 -2.83 -14.79
CA PRO A 154 5.08 -3.27 -16.19
C PRO A 154 3.83 -2.77 -16.90
N THR A 155 2.69 -2.73 -16.21
CA THR A 155 1.43 -2.21 -16.79
C THR A 155 1.59 -0.75 -17.17
N PHE A 156 2.09 0.09 -16.26
CA PHE A 156 2.42 1.49 -16.55
C PHE A 156 3.38 1.61 -17.74
N LEU A 157 4.48 0.87 -17.73
CA LEU A 157 5.47 0.91 -18.81
C LEU A 157 4.87 0.53 -20.16
N LYS A 158 3.89 -0.38 -20.21
CA LYS A 158 3.24 -0.81 -21.46
C LYS A 158 2.15 0.16 -21.93
N SER A 159 1.40 0.75 -21.01
CA SER A 159 0.17 1.51 -21.31
C SER A 159 0.37 3.02 -21.34
N TYR A 160 1.43 3.55 -20.72
CA TYR A 160 1.65 4.99 -20.59
C TYR A 160 1.88 5.65 -21.96
N ASN A 161 1.11 6.71 -22.23
CA ASN A 161 1.18 7.44 -23.49
C ASN A 161 1.63 8.88 -23.28
N ILE A 162 2.87 9.16 -23.66
CA ILE A 162 3.55 10.46 -23.50
C ILE A 162 2.82 11.61 -24.21
N VAL A 163 2.12 11.33 -25.33
CA VAL A 163 1.52 12.40 -26.16
C VAL A 163 0.04 12.59 -25.85
N PHE A 164 -0.72 11.49 -25.84
CA PHE A 164 -2.18 11.53 -25.79
C PHE A 164 -2.77 11.40 -24.38
N ALA A 165 -1.97 10.96 -23.39
CA ALA A 165 -2.44 10.74 -22.02
C ALA A 165 -1.33 10.98 -20.98
N ALA A 166 -0.49 12.00 -21.19
CA ALA A 166 0.68 12.27 -20.35
C ALA A 166 0.35 12.44 -18.86
N HIS A 167 -0.82 13.02 -18.57
CA HIS A 167 -1.33 13.28 -17.22
C HIS A 167 -1.87 12.04 -16.50
N VAL A 168 -2.02 10.90 -17.19
CA VAL A 168 -2.64 9.69 -16.63
C VAL A 168 -1.57 8.77 -16.07
N THR A 169 -1.66 8.45 -14.77
CA THR A 169 -0.91 7.33 -14.19
C THR A 169 -1.59 6.03 -14.61
N ALA A 170 -1.11 5.39 -15.67
CA ALA A 170 -1.79 4.30 -16.34
C ALA A 170 -1.65 2.92 -15.64
N THR A 171 -1.76 2.91 -14.31
CA THR A 171 -1.76 1.71 -13.45
C THR A 171 -2.39 2.00 -12.08
N THR A 172 -2.82 0.95 -11.39
CA THR A 172 -3.13 0.97 -9.96
C THR A 172 -1.93 0.42 -9.18
N ILE A 173 -1.63 0.98 -8.02
CA ILE A 173 -0.50 0.57 -7.19
C ILE A 173 -1.01 0.32 -5.77
N ASP A 174 -0.82 -0.90 -5.28
CA ASP A 174 -1.36 -1.32 -3.97
C ASP A 174 -0.35 -1.16 -2.83
N TYR A 175 0.96 -1.24 -3.12
CA TYR A 175 1.99 -1.06 -2.08
C TYR A 175 2.09 0.42 -1.66
N PRO A 176 1.75 0.75 -0.40
CA PRO A 176 1.82 2.13 0.08
C PRO A 176 3.28 2.51 0.35
N LEU A 177 3.67 3.74 0.02
CA LEU A 177 4.96 4.31 0.44
C LEU A 177 4.86 4.97 1.81
N ALA A 178 5.95 4.94 2.58
CA ALA A 178 6.04 5.64 3.87
C ALA A 178 5.88 7.15 3.70
N LYS A 179 6.29 7.66 2.54
CA LYS A 179 6.00 9.00 2.07
C LYS A 179 5.51 8.94 0.63
N ASP A 180 4.22 9.12 0.42
CA ASP A 180 3.66 9.28 -0.93
C ASP A 180 3.41 10.75 -1.28
N ASP A 181 3.37 11.08 -2.58
CA ASP A 181 3.02 12.41 -3.11
C ASP A 181 1.79 12.31 -4.00
N TRP A 182 0.61 12.49 -3.39
CA TRP A 182 -0.69 12.45 -4.08
C TRP A 182 -0.97 13.73 -4.90
N ASP A 183 -0.12 14.75 -4.81
CA ASP A 183 -0.31 16.01 -5.53
C ASP A 183 0.25 15.98 -6.96
N VAL A 184 0.84 14.87 -7.39
CA VAL A 184 1.44 14.68 -8.72
C VAL A 184 0.81 13.49 -9.45
N CYS A 185 0.90 13.49 -10.79
CA CYS A 185 0.36 12.43 -11.64
C CYS A 185 1.28 12.11 -12.82
N GLY A 186 0.90 11.11 -13.63
CA GLY A 186 1.60 10.73 -14.85
C GLY A 186 3.02 10.25 -14.57
N VAL A 187 3.96 10.60 -15.46
CA VAL A 187 5.37 10.21 -15.32
C VAL A 187 6.00 10.77 -14.04
N LYS A 188 5.64 11.99 -13.60
CA LYS A 188 6.21 12.60 -12.39
C LYS A 188 5.89 11.80 -11.12
N TYR A 189 4.64 11.34 -11.01
CA TYR A 189 4.23 10.46 -9.91
C TYR A 189 5.03 9.17 -9.93
N MET A 190 5.03 8.49 -11.09
CA MET A 190 5.71 7.20 -11.22
C MET A 190 7.21 7.30 -10.98
N TYR A 191 7.85 8.38 -11.46
CA TYR A 191 9.26 8.67 -11.23
C TYR A 191 9.57 8.78 -9.73
N THR A 192 8.79 9.59 -9.03
CA THR A 192 8.94 9.79 -7.57
C THR A 192 8.67 8.50 -6.81
N TYR A 193 7.62 7.76 -7.20
CA TYR A 193 7.26 6.48 -6.62
C TYR A 193 8.42 5.49 -6.74
N MET A 194 8.99 5.34 -7.94
CA MET A 194 10.10 4.43 -8.21
C MET A 194 11.36 4.77 -7.40
N LYS A 195 11.72 6.06 -7.30
CA LYS A 195 12.85 6.47 -6.44
C LYS A 195 12.62 6.06 -4.98
N ARG A 196 11.42 6.28 -4.46
CA ARG A 196 11.09 6.00 -3.05
C ARG A 196 11.02 4.51 -2.73
N ILE A 197 10.35 3.69 -3.56
CA ILE A 197 10.31 2.23 -3.34
C ILE A 197 11.71 1.61 -3.41
N ILE A 198 12.61 2.15 -4.25
CA ILE A 198 14.01 1.73 -4.30
C ILE A 198 14.75 2.08 -3.00
N LEU A 199 14.59 3.30 -2.49
CA LEU A 199 15.20 3.72 -1.22
C LEU A 199 14.71 2.85 -0.04
N GLU A 200 13.39 2.64 0.02
CA GLU A 200 12.77 1.77 1.03
C GLU A 200 13.28 0.33 0.96
N THR A 201 13.32 -0.25 -0.26
CA THR A 201 13.84 -1.59 -0.52
C THR A 201 15.31 -1.71 -0.09
N HIS A 202 16.14 -0.72 -0.46
CA HIS A 202 17.55 -0.70 -0.12
C HIS A 202 17.77 -0.66 1.40
N PHE A 203 17.03 0.19 2.10
CA PHE A 203 17.10 0.28 3.56
C PHE A 203 16.72 -1.03 4.22
N CYS A 204 15.61 -1.66 3.80
CA CYS A 204 15.18 -2.97 4.32
C CYS A 204 16.23 -4.07 4.09
N LYS A 205 16.90 -4.06 2.93
CA LYS A 205 17.95 -5.03 2.61
C LYS A 205 19.15 -5.00 3.54
N MET A 206 19.40 -3.89 4.24
CA MET A 206 20.49 -3.79 5.22
C MET A 206 20.33 -4.77 6.40
N PHE A 207 19.11 -5.24 6.66
CA PHE A 207 18.79 -6.16 7.77
C PHE A 207 18.78 -7.63 7.33
N GLY A 208 18.66 -7.88 6.03
CA GLY A 208 18.55 -9.21 5.42
C GLY A 208 17.12 -9.77 5.45
N ASP A 209 16.72 -10.38 4.34
CA ASP A 209 15.34 -10.80 4.06
C ASP A 209 14.76 -11.69 5.17
N GLN A 210 15.54 -12.62 5.72
CA GLN A 210 15.08 -13.52 6.80
C GLN A 210 14.65 -12.77 8.07
N LYS A 211 15.32 -11.68 8.43
CA LYS A 211 14.92 -10.87 9.59
C LYS A 211 13.68 -10.03 9.28
N VAL A 212 13.56 -9.56 8.04
CA VAL A 212 12.36 -8.83 7.58
C VAL A 212 11.15 -9.76 7.57
N ILE A 213 11.27 -10.98 7.04
CA ILE A 213 10.23 -12.02 7.09
C ILE A 213 9.80 -12.25 8.54
N LYS A 214 10.75 -12.50 9.45
CA LYS A 214 10.42 -12.73 10.87
C LYS A 214 9.73 -11.53 11.51
N LEU A 215 10.09 -10.30 11.13
CA LEU A 215 9.42 -9.09 11.61
C LEU A 215 7.97 -9.03 11.11
N LEU A 216 7.74 -9.33 9.84
CA LEU A 216 6.41 -9.38 9.24
C LEU A 216 5.54 -10.49 9.87
N GLU A 217 6.11 -11.66 10.14
CA GLU A 217 5.43 -12.74 10.88
C GLU A 217 5.03 -12.29 12.28
N CYS A 218 5.95 -11.65 13.01
CA CYS A 218 5.64 -11.11 14.34
C CYS A 218 4.57 -10.01 14.27
N PHE A 219 4.55 -9.22 13.19
CA PHE A 219 3.53 -8.20 12.96
C PHE A 219 2.17 -8.84 12.69
N GLY A 220 2.06 -9.80 11.78
CA GLY A 220 0.83 -10.55 11.51
C GLY A 220 0.25 -11.19 12.77
N LYS A 221 1.10 -11.80 13.60
CA LYS A 221 0.70 -12.32 14.93
C LYS A 221 0.19 -11.22 15.86
N ALA A 222 0.84 -10.05 15.89
CA ALA A 222 0.44 -8.96 16.76
C ALA A 222 -0.93 -8.35 16.39
N ILE A 223 -1.30 -8.38 15.11
CA ILE A 223 -2.60 -7.91 14.61
C ILE A 223 -3.62 -9.03 14.41
N ASN A 224 -3.21 -10.28 14.65
CA ASN A 224 -3.96 -11.51 14.40
C ASN A 224 -4.56 -11.61 12.97
N MET A 225 -3.75 -11.31 11.96
CA MET A 225 -4.12 -11.36 10.54
C MET A 225 -2.98 -11.91 9.69
N ASP A 226 -3.29 -12.35 8.47
CA ASP A 226 -2.28 -12.73 7.50
C ASP A 226 -1.64 -11.48 6.91
N TYR A 227 -0.42 -11.18 7.36
CA TYR A 227 0.31 -10.01 6.89
C TYR A 227 0.59 -10.02 5.39
N LYS A 228 0.57 -11.20 4.73
CA LYS A 228 0.90 -11.32 3.30
C LYS A 228 -0.08 -10.57 2.42
N LEU A 229 -1.34 -10.50 2.86
CA LEU A 229 -2.45 -9.82 2.19
C LEU A 229 -2.58 -8.34 2.58
N GLU A 230 -1.86 -7.91 3.62
CA GLU A 230 -2.01 -6.56 4.16
C GLU A 230 -1.32 -5.52 3.26
N LEU A 231 -2.02 -4.39 3.04
CA LEU A 231 -1.47 -3.21 2.38
C LEU A 231 -0.60 -2.41 3.35
N LEU A 232 0.56 -2.97 3.70
CA LEU A 232 1.52 -2.36 4.63
C LEU A 232 2.80 -1.94 3.93
N ASN A 233 3.46 -0.92 4.50
CA ASN A 233 4.79 -0.52 4.08
C ASN A 233 5.86 -1.26 4.89
N ILE A 234 6.72 -2.03 4.22
CA ILE A 234 7.77 -2.82 4.88
C ILE A 234 8.80 -1.89 5.55
N PHE A 235 9.19 -0.81 4.88
CA PHE A 235 10.14 0.16 5.41
C PHE A 235 9.68 0.79 6.71
N GLU A 236 8.40 1.15 6.84
CA GLU A 236 7.84 1.69 8.09
C GLU A 236 8.02 0.70 9.24
N LEU A 237 7.69 -0.57 9.05
CA LEU A 237 7.87 -1.59 10.09
C LEU A 237 9.35 -1.72 10.47
N VAL A 238 10.22 -1.80 9.48
CA VAL A 238 11.66 -2.00 9.67
C VAL A 238 12.28 -0.80 10.37
N VAL A 239 12.07 0.43 9.87
CA VAL A 239 12.66 1.65 10.42
C VAL A 239 12.13 1.93 11.83
N ASN A 240 10.84 1.69 12.09
CA ASN A 240 10.25 1.90 13.42
C ASN A 240 10.91 0.97 14.44
N ASN A 241 10.98 -0.33 14.16
CA ASN A 241 11.53 -1.30 15.10
C ASN A 241 13.04 -1.13 15.29
N ALA A 242 13.79 -0.91 14.20
CA ALA A 242 15.22 -0.63 14.29
C ALA A 242 15.51 0.64 15.10
N LEU A 243 14.74 1.71 14.89
CA LEU A 243 14.86 2.96 15.66
C LEU A 243 14.54 2.75 17.15
N PHE A 244 13.46 2.04 17.45
CA PHE A 244 13.09 1.76 18.84
C PHE A 244 14.13 0.88 19.55
N LEU A 245 14.70 -0.13 18.89
CA LEU A 245 15.82 -0.92 19.42
C LEU A 245 17.04 -0.03 19.70
N GLN A 246 17.37 0.85 18.77
CA GLN A 246 18.48 1.79 18.92
C GLN A 246 18.28 2.72 20.14
N ILE A 247 17.05 3.20 20.37
CA ILE A 247 16.72 4.05 21.53
C ILE A 247 16.73 3.23 22.83
N ALA A 248 16.29 1.96 22.78
CA ALA A 248 16.37 1.02 23.90
C ALA A 248 17.82 0.60 24.25
N GLY A 249 18.83 1.09 23.50
CA GLY A 249 20.23 0.72 23.69
C GLY A 249 20.54 -0.71 23.24
N LYS A 250 19.72 -1.28 22.36
CA LYS A 250 19.90 -2.60 21.75
C LYS A 250 20.48 -2.44 20.34
N ASP A 251 20.97 -3.55 19.79
CA ASP A 251 21.46 -3.57 18.41
C ASP A 251 20.28 -3.46 17.43
N PRO A 252 20.19 -2.38 16.62
CA PRO A 252 19.11 -2.22 15.64
C PRO A 252 19.12 -3.33 14.58
N LEU A 253 20.26 -3.96 14.29
CA LEU A 253 20.36 -5.05 13.32
C LEU A 253 19.63 -6.32 13.77
N ASN A 254 19.26 -6.44 15.06
CA ASN A 254 18.39 -7.54 15.51
C ASN A 254 16.97 -7.41 14.98
N LEU A 255 16.53 -6.19 14.65
CA LEU A 255 15.25 -5.80 14.06
C LEU A 255 13.99 -6.14 14.87
N ILE A 256 14.02 -7.15 15.72
CA ILE A 256 12.86 -7.63 16.49
C ILE A 256 13.15 -7.48 17.98
N PHE A 257 12.18 -6.97 18.73
CA PHE A 257 12.24 -6.97 20.18
C PHE A 257 11.98 -8.37 20.73
N GLU A 258 12.75 -8.79 21.73
CA GLU A 258 12.32 -9.85 22.63
C GLU A 258 11.24 -9.31 23.58
N GLU A 259 10.32 -10.17 24.01
CA GLU A 259 9.13 -9.75 24.76
C GLU A 259 9.47 -9.01 26.07
N GLU A 260 10.46 -9.49 26.82
CA GLU A 260 10.92 -8.87 28.06
C GLU A 260 11.55 -7.48 27.80
N ASP A 261 12.33 -7.35 26.72
CA ASP A 261 12.93 -6.09 26.31
C ASP A 261 11.86 -5.08 25.87
N ARG A 262 10.84 -5.53 25.13
CA ARG A 262 9.68 -4.70 24.77
C ARG A 262 9.00 -4.17 26.04
N LYS A 263 8.72 -5.03 27.03
CA LYS A 263 8.05 -4.63 28.29
C LYS A 263 8.83 -3.54 29.04
N VAL A 264 10.16 -3.65 29.08
CA VAL A 264 11.02 -2.64 29.72
C VAL A 264 10.98 -1.33 28.93
N PHE A 265 11.10 -1.41 27.60
CA PHE A 265 11.13 -0.24 26.74
C PHE A 265 9.80 0.52 26.73
N VAL A 266 8.67 -0.19 26.66
CA VAL A 266 7.32 0.40 26.75
C VAL A 266 7.14 1.20 28.03
N LYS A 267 7.59 0.68 29.19
CA LYS A 267 7.55 1.43 30.46
C LYS A 267 8.35 2.73 30.41
N SER A 268 9.46 2.75 29.67
CA SER A 268 10.26 3.96 29.46
C SER A 268 9.55 4.95 28.53
N ILE A 269 9.04 4.49 27.38
CA ILE A 269 8.31 5.35 26.44
C ILE A 269 7.09 6.00 27.08
N LYS A 270 6.33 5.28 27.92
CA LYS A 270 5.14 5.83 28.62
C LYS A 270 5.46 7.05 29.51
N GLN A 271 6.73 7.28 29.84
CA GLN A 271 7.16 8.45 30.62
C GLN A 271 7.49 9.68 29.75
N TRP A 272 7.57 9.52 28.43
CA TRP A 272 7.92 10.60 27.53
C TRP A 272 6.78 11.60 27.39
N ASN A 273 7.10 12.89 27.49
CA ASN A 273 6.18 13.96 27.17
C ASN A 273 6.21 14.31 25.66
N GLN A 274 5.26 15.15 25.24
CA GLN A 274 5.06 15.52 23.83
C GLN A 274 6.29 16.17 23.16
N LYS A 275 7.16 16.86 23.91
CA LYS A 275 8.39 17.45 23.36
C LYS A 275 9.53 16.42 23.31
N GLU A 276 9.61 15.57 24.32
CA GLU A 276 10.60 14.50 24.43
C GLU A 276 10.48 13.48 23.29
N VAL A 277 9.26 13.12 22.87
CA VAL A 277 9.05 12.20 21.73
C VAL A 277 9.81 12.66 20.49
N SER A 278 9.70 13.95 20.14
CA SER A 278 10.36 14.50 18.96
C SER A 278 11.88 14.53 19.10
N LEU A 279 12.39 14.81 20.30
CA LEU A 279 13.83 14.83 20.58
C LEU A 279 14.43 13.42 20.52
N TYR A 280 13.85 12.47 21.26
CA TYR A 280 14.38 11.11 21.36
C TYR A 280 14.30 10.34 20.04
N LEU A 281 13.24 10.53 19.25
CA LEU A 281 13.16 9.91 17.92
C LEU A 281 14.21 10.48 16.96
N LYS A 282 14.48 11.80 17.02
CA LYS A 282 15.54 12.42 16.21
C LYS A 282 16.93 11.92 16.64
N GLU A 283 17.25 11.98 17.92
CA GLU A 283 18.54 11.48 18.44
C GLU A 283 18.73 9.97 18.18
N GLY A 284 17.64 9.20 18.27
CA GLY A 284 17.63 7.79 17.89
C GLY A 284 17.95 7.60 16.41
N ALA A 285 17.37 8.41 15.52
CA ALA A 285 17.61 8.34 14.08
C ALA A 285 19.06 8.71 13.74
N ASP A 286 19.60 9.76 14.36
CA ASP A 286 21.00 10.16 14.20
C ASP A 286 21.94 9.00 14.56
N LYS A 287 21.68 8.32 15.68
CA LYS A 287 22.45 7.15 16.12
C LYS A 287 22.24 5.92 15.22
N LEU A 288 21.01 5.71 14.74
CA LEU A 288 20.67 4.61 13.84
C LEU A 288 21.45 4.73 12.52
N ILE A 289 21.42 5.92 11.92
CA ILE A 289 22.16 6.26 10.68
C ILE A 289 23.66 5.98 10.85
N GLN A 290 24.24 6.40 11.98
CA GLN A 290 25.64 6.14 12.30
C GLN A 290 25.94 4.64 12.48
N THR A 291 25.08 3.92 13.19
CA THR A 291 25.24 2.49 13.50
C THR A 291 25.15 1.64 12.23
N LEU A 292 24.19 1.94 11.37
CA LEU A 292 24.00 1.29 10.07
C LEU A 292 24.99 1.79 9.00
N LYS A 293 25.79 2.82 9.30
CA LYS A 293 26.77 3.44 8.40
C LYS A 293 26.14 3.90 7.07
N ILE A 294 24.95 4.49 7.15
CA ILE A 294 24.27 5.04 5.97
C ILE A 294 25.00 6.32 5.57
N THR A 295 25.64 6.30 4.40
CA THR A 295 26.36 7.45 3.85
C THR A 295 25.63 8.13 2.70
N ASP A 296 24.61 7.48 2.15
CA ASP A 296 23.81 7.99 1.04
C ASP A 296 22.85 9.10 1.51
N GLU A 297 22.94 10.27 0.88
CA GLU A 297 22.18 11.47 1.28
C GLU A 297 20.68 11.32 1.01
N GLU A 298 20.30 10.62 -0.07
CA GLU A 298 18.89 10.39 -0.39
C GLU A 298 18.22 9.53 0.69
N THR A 299 18.88 8.45 1.12
CA THR A 299 18.40 7.55 2.18
C THR A 299 18.31 8.28 3.53
N VAL A 300 19.33 9.08 3.88
CA VAL A 300 19.33 9.87 5.11
C VAL A 300 18.18 10.88 5.12
N THR A 301 17.98 11.58 4.00
CA THR A 301 16.89 12.56 3.85
C THR A 301 15.53 11.87 3.97
N TYR A 302 15.36 10.71 3.33
CA TYR A 302 14.10 9.95 3.39
C TYR A 302 13.73 9.52 4.81
N ILE A 303 14.71 9.08 5.62
CA ILE A 303 14.49 8.76 7.04
C ILE A 303 14.02 10.00 7.81
N TYR A 304 14.68 11.15 7.62
CA TYR A 304 14.28 12.40 8.29
C TYR A 304 12.91 12.90 7.84
N ASP A 305 12.56 12.75 6.56
CA ASP A 305 11.25 13.12 6.03
C ASP A 305 10.12 12.24 6.57
N TYR A 306 10.42 10.99 6.92
CA TYR A 306 9.49 10.07 7.56
C TYR A 306 9.32 10.33 9.07
N LEU A 307 10.34 10.83 9.78
CA LEU A 307 10.29 11.03 11.24
C LEU A 307 9.07 11.83 11.75
N PRO A 308 8.60 12.92 11.12
CA PRO A 308 7.39 13.61 11.54
C PRO A 308 6.14 12.70 11.62
N THR A 309 6.00 11.76 10.68
CA THR A 309 4.92 10.76 10.68
C THR A 309 5.03 9.85 11.90
N LEU A 310 6.22 9.33 12.17
CA LEU A 310 6.47 8.48 13.34
C LEU A 310 6.29 9.23 14.66
N VAL A 311 6.70 10.50 14.74
CA VAL A 311 6.46 11.38 15.89
C VAL A 311 4.97 11.50 16.16
N LYS A 312 4.16 11.76 15.12
CA LYS A 312 2.70 11.87 15.25
C LYS A 312 2.09 10.55 15.73
N ARG A 313 2.49 9.42 15.14
CA ARG A 313 2.04 8.07 15.53
C ARG A 313 2.38 7.75 16.99
N THR A 314 3.64 7.97 17.38
CA THR A 314 4.13 7.75 18.76
C THR A 314 3.36 8.60 19.78
N LYS A 315 3.09 9.87 19.46
CA LYS A 315 2.27 10.75 20.32
C LYS A 315 0.85 10.25 20.48
N ASN A 316 0.25 9.72 19.41
CA ASN A 316 -1.11 9.19 19.42
C ASN A 316 -1.22 7.93 20.30
N VAL A 317 -0.32 6.97 20.13
CA VAL A 317 -0.33 5.73 20.95
C VAL A 317 -0.04 6.01 22.43
N LEU A 318 0.76 7.04 22.74
CA LEU A 318 0.96 7.51 24.12
C LEU A 318 -0.31 8.11 24.74
N GLN A 319 -1.08 8.88 23.96
CA GLN A 319 -2.33 9.49 24.42
C GLN A 319 -3.42 8.44 24.69
N ASN A 320 -3.42 7.34 23.93
CA ASN A 320 -4.41 6.27 24.03
C ASN A 320 -3.94 5.04 24.82
N ASP A 321 -2.82 5.14 25.57
CA ASP A 321 -2.20 4.04 26.33
C ASP A 321 -2.06 2.71 25.55
N SER A 322 -1.64 2.80 24.30
CA SER A 322 -1.55 1.68 23.33
C SER A 322 -0.15 1.58 22.70
N VAL A 323 0.89 1.97 23.45
CA VAL A 323 2.29 2.01 22.99
C VAL A 323 2.76 0.67 22.45
N GLU A 324 2.26 -0.43 23.01
CA GLU A 324 2.57 -1.79 22.61
C GLU A 324 2.23 -2.06 21.13
N SER A 325 1.28 -1.33 20.54
CA SER A 325 0.86 -1.49 19.13
C SER A 325 1.89 -0.98 18.10
N ILE A 326 2.82 -0.09 18.51
CA ILE A 326 3.82 0.48 17.58
C ILE A 326 5.15 -0.29 17.61
N ILE A 327 5.30 -1.26 18.51
CA ILE A 327 6.54 -2.04 18.71
C ILE A 327 6.24 -3.51 18.47
N VAL A 328 6.79 -4.05 17.38
CA VAL A 328 6.67 -5.47 17.05
C VAL A 328 7.70 -6.26 17.84
N ALA A 329 7.27 -7.35 18.46
CA ALA A 329 8.14 -8.22 19.24
C ALA A 329 7.86 -9.68 18.99
N ASN A 330 8.87 -10.50 19.25
CA ASN A 330 8.78 -11.94 19.28
C ASN A 330 8.04 -12.38 20.56
N VAL A 331 6.74 -12.65 20.45
CA VAL A 331 5.92 -13.17 21.55
C VAL A 331 5.99 -14.70 21.50
N LYS A 332 6.32 -15.33 22.62
CA LYS A 332 6.38 -16.81 22.69
C LYS A 332 4.97 -17.39 22.62
N GLU A 333 4.80 -18.42 21.81
CA GLU A 333 3.51 -19.12 21.69
C GLU A 333 3.19 -19.87 22.99
N GLU A 334 2.00 -19.63 23.54
CA GLU A 334 1.39 -20.56 24.49
C GLU A 334 0.91 -21.81 23.72
N GLN A 335 0.80 -22.96 24.40
CA GLN A 335 0.40 -24.22 23.75
C GLN A 335 -0.97 -24.07 23.08
N LYS A 336 -0.97 -23.96 21.75
CA LYS A 336 -2.18 -23.80 20.93
C LYS A 336 -3.03 -25.06 20.98
N GLN A 337 -4.35 -24.89 21.10
CA GLN A 337 -5.29 -25.97 20.85
C GLN A 337 -5.18 -26.40 19.38
N LYS A 338 -5.24 -27.71 19.14
CA LYS A 338 -5.18 -28.29 17.79
C LYS A 338 -6.57 -28.75 17.39
N SER A 339 -6.88 -28.58 16.10
CA SER A 339 -8.09 -29.15 15.53
C SER A 339 -8.07 -30.67 15.65
N SER A 340 -9.25 -31.25 15.86
CA SER A 340 -9.46 -32.69 15.83
C SER A 340 -9.64 -33.22 14.40
N ILE A 341 -10.17 -32.37 13.52
CA ILE A 341 -10.48 -32.65 12.12
C ILE A 341 -9.28 -32.30 11.24
N PHE A 342 -8.73 -31.10 11.39
CA PHE A 342 -7.60 -30.64 10.57
C PHE A 342 -6.27 -31.04 11.20
N GLN A 343 -5.58 -31.96 10.53
CA GLN A 343 -4.33 -32.56 10.99
C GLN A 343 -3.14 -32.22 10.10
N SER A 344 -3.40 -31.80 8.85
CA SER A 344 -2.40 -31.31 7.90
C SER A 344 -2.75 -29.89 7.46
N SER A 345 -1.72 -29.08 7.21
CA SER A 345 -1.87 -27.83 6.44
C SER A 345 -1.79 -28.09 4.93
N GLU A 346 -1.26 -29.24 4.51
CA GLU A 346 -1.21 -29.64 3.10
C GLU A 346 -2.58 -30.17 2.66
N SER A 347 -3.09 -29.59 1.57
CA SER A 347 -4.25 -30.08 0.82
C SER A 347 -3.98 -31.45 0.21
N MET A 348 -5.01 -32.26 0.04
CA MET A 348 -4.90 -33.55 -0.64
C MET A 348 -4.55 -33.39 -2.12
N SER A 349 -4.04 -34.44 -2.76
CA SER A 349 -3.73 -34.37 -4.20
C SER A 349 -5.00 -34.21 -5.03
N SER A 350 -4.91 -33.60 -6.22
CA SER A 350 -6.09 -33.41 -7.10
C SER A 350 -6.82 -34.72 -7.43
N ARG A 351 -6.10 -35.86 -7.44
CA ARG A 351 -6.70 -37.18 -7.66
C ARG A 351 -7.49 -37.68 -6.45
N GLU A 352 -7.04 -37.37 -5.24
CA GLU A 352 -7.75 -37.70 -4.00
C GLU A 352 -8.97 -36.81 -3.85
N PHE A 353 -8.83 -35.52 -4.14
CA PHE A 353 -9.94 -34.58 -4.13
C PHE A 353 -11.03 -34.98 -5.14
N GLN A 354 -10.64 -35.38 -6.36
CA GLN A 354 -11.60 -35.84 -7.36
C GLN A 354 -12.39 -37.07 -6.89
N LYS A 355 -11.72 -38.04 -6.23
CA LYS A 355 -12.41 -39.21 -5.67
C LYS A 355 -13.38 -38.82 -4.56
N LEU A 356 -12.98 -37.89 -3.69
CA LEU A 356 -13.84 -37.36 -2.64
C LEU A 356 -15.10 -36.74 -3.27
N THR A 357 -14.93 -35.88 -4.29
CA THR A 357 -16.06 -35.22 -4.97
C THR A 357 -16.96 -36.19 -5.73
N ASP A 358 -16.39 -37.22 -6.36
CA ASP A 358 -17.17 -38.25 -7.07
C ASP A 358 -18.07 -39.02 -6.09
N GLU A 359 -17.54 -39.41 -4.92
CA GLU A 359 -18.29 -40.17 -3.91
C GLU A 359 -19.39 -39.32 -3.25
N ILE A 360 -19.13 -38.06 -2.89
CA ILE A 360 -20.15 -37.19 -2.28
C ILE A 360 -21.24 -36.76 -3.28
N SER A 361 -20.96 -36.81 -4.60
CA SER A 361 -21.95 -36.46 -5.63
C SER A 361 -23.10 -37.46 -5.70
N ASP A 362 -22.83 -38.72 -5.34
CA ASP A 362 -23.81 -39.82 -5.34
C ASP A 362 -24.53 -39.97 -3.98
N MET A 363 -24.20 -39.14 -2.99
CA MET A 363 -24.80 -39.16 -1.64
C MET A 363 -25.99 -38.20 -1.54
N TYR A 364 -27.12 -38.71 -1.03
CA TYR A 364 -28.36 -37.94 -0.84
C TYR A 364 -28.74 -37.70 0.62
N ASP A 365 -28.12 -38.41 1.57
CA ASP A 365 -28.35 -38.21 3.00
C ASP A 365 -27.36 -37.19 3.55
N ALA A 366 -27.87 -36.08 4.08
CA ALA A 366 -27.07 -34.96 4.56
C ALA A 366 -26.09 -35.35 5.69
N GLU A 367 -26.50 -36.25 6.59
CA GLU A 367 -25.67 -36.69 7.71
C GLU A 367 -24.57 -37.66 7.26
N GLU A 368 -24.89 -38.61 6.38
CA GLU A 368 -23.91 -39.53 5.79
C GLU A 368 -22.85 -38.78 4.99
N LYS A 369 -23.28 -37.80 4.19
CA LYS A 369 -22.39 -36.95 3.39
C LYS A 369 -21.49 -36.09 4.26
N ALA A 370 -22.04 -35.45 5.29
CA ALA A 370 -21.25 -34.66 6.26
C ALA A 370 -20.18 -35.51 6.97
N GLU A 371 -20.54 -36.74 7.39
CA GLU A 371 -19.62 -37.66 8.03
C GLU A 371 -18.50 -38.11 7.06
N TYR A 372 -18.84 -38.37 5.80
CA TYR A 372 -17.86 -38.72 4.78
C TYR A 372 -16.85 -37.60 4.54
N ILE A 373 -17.32 -36.35 4.42
CA ILE A 373 -16.47 -35.18 4.24
C ILE A 373 -15.48 -35.04 5.41
N ILE A 374 -15.97 -35.08 6.65
CA ILE A 374 -15.13 -34.86 7.84
C ILE A 374 -14.10 -35.97 8.06
N THR A 375 -14.41 -37.20 7.66
CA THR A 375 -13.49 -38.34 7.80
C THR A 375 -12.40 -38.39 6.73
N HIS A 376 -12.62 -37.73 5.59
CA HIS A 376 -11.70 -37.76 4.44
C HIS A 376 -10.93 -36.45 4.23
N ILE A 377 -11.35 -35.36 4.85
CA ILE A 377 -10.63 -34.08 4.82
C ILE A 377 -9.70 -33.94 6.01
N GLN A 378 -8.44 -33.58 5.73
CA GLN A 378 -7.42 -33.35 6.77
C GLN A 378 -6.92 -31.91 6.82
N SER A 379 -7.31 -31.07 5.85
CA SER A 379 -6.90 -29.68 5.71
C SER A 379 -8.11 -28.76 5.63
N ILE A 380 -8.00 -27.58 6.23
CA ILE A 380 -9.02 -26.53 6.13
C ILE A 380 -9.19 -26.04 4.68
N HIS A 381 -8.13 -26.09 3.87
CA HIS A 381 -8.13 -25.69 2.46
C HIS A 381 -9.05 -26.59 1.64
N ASP A 382 -8.91 -27.92 1.78
CA ASP A 382 -9.78 -28.88 1.09
C ASP A 382 -11.26 -28.69 1.49
N LEU A 383 -11.52 -28.34 2.76
CA LEU A 383 -12.88 -28.05 3.21
C LEU A 383 -13.45 -26.79 2.54
N VAL A 384 -12.66 -25.73 2.45
CA VAL A 384 -13.06 -24.49 1.77
C VAL A 384 -13.26 -24.75 0.27
N ASP A 385 -12.44 -25.59 -0.35
CA ASP A 385 -12.63 -26.01 -1.75
C ASP A 385 -13.94 -26.79 -1.94
N ILE A 386 -14.30 -27.65 -0.99
CA ILE A 386 -15.62 -28.31 -1.00
C ILE A 386 -16.76 -27.30 -0.77
N PHE A 387 -16.61 -26.31 0.09
CA PHE A 387 -17.63 -25.27 0.25
C PHE A 387 -17.81 -24.40 -0.99
N ASN A 388 -16.73 -24.13 -1.72
CA ASN A 388 -16.75 -23.40 -2.98
C ASN A 388 -17.11 -24.30 -4.17
N SER A 389 -17.34 -25.60 -3.93
CA SER A 389 -17.82 -26.53 -4.94
C SER A 389 -19.34 -26.60 -4.94
N ASP A 390 -19.93 -26.83 -6.10
CA ASP A 390 -21.38 -27.04 -6.24
C ASP A 390 -21.79 -28.46 -5.77
N TYR A 391 -21.22 -28.96 -4.68
CA TYR A 391 -21.52 -30.29 -4.13
C TYR A 391 -22.29 -30.24 -2.80
N LEU A 392 -22.50 -29.08 -2.18
CA LEU A 392 -23.27 -28.95 -0.93
C LEU A 392 -24.47 -28.01 -1.10
N TYR A 393 -25.62 -28.39 -0.54
CA TYR A 393 -26.86 -27.64 -0.68
C TYR A 393 -27.70 -27.64 0.59
N GLY A 394 -28.31 -26.50 0.92
CA GLY A 394 -29.38 -26.41 1.91
C GLY A 394 -29.02 -26.99 3.29
N ASP A 395 -29.77 -28.01 3.71
CA ASP A 395 -29.61 -28.67 5.01
C ASP A 395 -28.30 -29.47 5.15
N GLU A 396 -27.61 -29.78 4.04
CA GLU A 396 -26.29 -30.41 4.06
C GLU A 396 -25.23 -29.53 4.75
N TYR A 397 -25.36 -28.19 4.63
CA TYR A 397 -24.49 -27.26 5.35
C TYR A 397 -24.70 -27.32 6.86
N ASP A 398 -25.96 -27.30 7.32
CA ASP A 398 -26.31 -27.40 8.74
C ASP A 398 -25.81 -28.74 9.33
N ALA A 399 -25.97 -29.85 8.58
CA ALA A 399 -25.47 -31.17 8.97
C ALA A 399 -23.94 -31.17 9.13
N LEU A 400 -23.21 -30.59 8.18
CA LEU A 400 -21.75 -30.49 8.23
C LEU A 400 -21.25 -29.60 9.36
N TYR A 401 -21.81 -28.40 9.53
CA TYR A 401 -21.40 -27.49 10.61
C TYR A 401 -21.70 -28.06 12.01
N SER A 402 -22.75 -28.88 12.15
CA SER A 402 -23.10 -29.51 13.42
C SER A 402 -22.01 -30.42 13.99
N LYS A 403 -21.18 -30.98 13.12
CA LYS A 403 -20.09 -31.91 13.45
C LYS A 403 -18.81 -31.20 13.87
N PHE A 404 -18.67 -29.91 13.58
CA PHE A 404 -17.50 -29.13 13.94
C PHE A 404 -17.47 -28.84 15.45
N GLY A 405 -16.27 -28.94 16.02
CA GLY A 405 -15.98 -28.49 17.38
C GLY A 405 -15.82 -26.98 17.44
N ASP A 406 -15.64 -26.45 18.64
CA ASP A 406 -15.54 -25.00 18.84
C ASP A 406 -14.31 -24.40 18.13
N PHE A 407 -13.23 -25.17 18.01
CA PHE A 407 -12.02 -24.76 17.31
C PHE A 407 -12.23 -24.67 15.80
N GLU A 408 -12.87 -25.66 15.19
CA GLU A 408 -13.17 -25.65 13.75
C GLU A 408 -14.15 -24.53 13.39
N LEU A 409 -15.16 -24.27 14.24
CA LEU A 409 -16.05 -23.11 14.09
C LEU A 409 -15.30 -21.78 14.25
N ALA A 410 -14.30 -21.70 15.13
CA ALA A 410 -13.47 -20.51 15.29
C ALA A 410 -12.58 -20.26 14.06
N LEU A 411 -11.98 -21.32 13.49
CA LEU A 411 -11.23 -21.24 12.23
C LEU A 411 -12.12 -20.74 11.08
N LEU A 412 -13.31 -21.31 10.91
CA LEU A 412 -14.25 -20.87 9.87
C LEU A 412 -14.72 -19.43 10.11
N SER A 413 -14.96 -19.03 11.37
CA SER A 413 -15.30 -17.64 11.69
C SER A 413 -14.20 -16.67 11.24
N ARG A 414 -12.93 -17.07 11.36
CA ARG A 414 -11.80 -16.24 10.92
C ARG A 414 -11.71 -16.09 9.40
N ILE A 415 -12.14 -17.11 8.65
CA ILE A 415 -12.20 -17.11 7.18
C ILE A 415 -13.39 -16.28 6.68
N VAL A 416 -14.56 -16.52 7.27
CA VAL A 416 -15.83 -15.91 6.83
C VAL A 416 -15.86 -14.42 7.13
N TYR A 417 -15.33 -14.01 8.29
CA TYR A 417 -15.43 -12.64 8.81
C TYR A 417 -14.09 -11.92 8.85
N TYR A 418 -13.18 -12.24 7.93
CA TYR A 418 -11.80 -11.75 7.94
C TYR A 418 -11.72 -10.21 8.05
N GLU A 419 -12.37 -9.53 7.11
CA GLU A 419 -12.37 -8.07 6.99
C GLU A 419 -13.12 -7.40 8.16
N GLU A 420 -14.27 -7.93 8.55
CA GLU A 420 -15.11 -7.29 9.57
C GLU A 420 -14.50 -7.40 10.96
N MET A 421 -13.74 -8.45 11.22
CA MET A 421 -12.97 -8.60 12.45
C MET A 421 -11.75 -7.66 12.52
N ARG A 422 -11.32 -7.07 11.40
CA ARG A 422 -10.23 -6.07 11.37
C ARG A 422 -10.64 -4.79 12.10
N ASP A 423 -11.85 -4.33 11.84
CA ASP A 423 -12.34 -3.02 12.29
C ASP A 423 -13.25 -3.11 13.53
N ASN A 424 -13.73 -4.30 13.88
CA ASN A 424 -14.73 -4.48 14.92
C ASN A 424 -14.15 -5.07 16.21
N LYS A 425 -14.26 -4.31 17.31
CA LYS A 425 -13.90 -4.74 18.67
C LYS A 425 -15.10 -5.27 19.49
N ASP A 426 -16.28 -5.32 18.89
CA ASP A 426 -17.45 -5.92 19.52
C ASP A 426 -17.36 -7.44 19.55
N SER A 427 -18.18 -8.04 20.42
CA SER A 427 -18.28 -9.50 20.50
C SER A 427 -18.62 -10.15 19.16
N LEU A 428 -18.08 -11.35 18.91
CA LEU A 428 -18.31 -12.15 17.70
C LEU A 428 -19.79 -12.21 17.32
N ARG A 429 -20.68 -12.44 18.30
CA ARG A 429 -22.12 -12.54 18.05
C ARG A 429 -22.76 -11.24 17.55
N LYS A 430 -22.27 -10.08 17.98
CA LYS A 430 -22.76 -8.79 17.47
C LYS A 430 -22.31 -8.57 16.03
N LEU A 431 -21.05 -8.89 15.73
CA LEU A 431 -20.50 -8.85 14.39
C LEU A 431 -21.32 -9.72 13.42
N ILE A 432 -21.59 -10.96 13.80
CA ILE A 432 -22.39 -11.89 12.98
C ILE A 432 -23.80 -11.34 12.72
N LYS A 433 -24.40 -10.67 13.72
CA LYS A 433 -25.74 -10.05 13.57
C LYS A 433 -25.75 -8.80 12.69
N SER A 434 -24.61 -8.13 12.52
CA SER A 434 -24.52 -6.96 11.64
C SER A 434 -24.27 -7.34 10.17
N MET A 435 -23.98 -8.61 9.88
CA MET A 435 -23.80 -9.07 8.50
C MET A 435 -25.11 -9.02 7.73
N ASP A 436 -25.07 -8.39 6.56
CA ASP A 436 -26.21 -8.23 5.65
C ASP A 436 -25.96 -8.80 4.25
N TRP A 437 -24.72 -9.18 3.93
CA TRP A 437 -24.33 -9.70 2.63
C TRP A 437 -23.15 -10.67 2.71
N PHE A 438 -23.11 -11.65 1.80
CA PHE A 438 -22.05 -12.66 1.68
C PHE A 438 -21.72 -12.94 0.21
N ASP A 439 -20.43 -13.17 -0.10
CA ASP A 439 -19.99 -13.52 -1.45
C ASP A 439 -20.37 -14.94 -1.89
N TYR A 440 -20.55 -15.85 -0.93
CA TYR A 440 -20.80 -17.28 -1.16
C TYR A 440 -21.92 -17.80 -0.27
N GLU A 441 -22.75 -18.69 -0.81
CA GLU A 441 -23.92 -19.26 -0.14
C GLU A 441 -23.53 -19.96 1.18
N TRP A 442 -22.45 -20.75 1.19
CA TRP A 442 -22.00 -21.45 2.39
C TRP A 442 -21.68 -20.50 3.56
N LYS A 443 -21.19 -19.28 3.30
CA LYS A 443 -20.93 -18.28 4.34
C LYS A 443 -22.23 -17.81 5.01
N GLU A 444 -23.31 -17.71 4.25
CA GLU A 444 -24.64 -17.37 4.77
C GLU A 444 -25.20 -18.49 5.66
N TYR A 445 -25.08 -19.76 5.24
CA TYR A 445 -25.47 -20.91 6.05
C TYR A 445 -24.62 -21.01 7.32
N PHE A 446 -23.31 -20.79 7.23
CA PHE A 446 -22.42 -20.76 8.38
C PHE A 446 -22.82 -19.69 9.40
N THR A 447 -23.10 -18.47 8.93
CA THR A 447 -23.57 -17.35 9.76
C THR A 447 -24.89 -17.70 10.46
N SER A 448 -25.82 -18.28 9.70
CA SER A 448 -27.11 -18.74 10.23
C SER A 448 -26.94 -19.84 11.29
N PHE A 449 -26.04 -20.80 11.05
CA PHE A 449 -25.69 -21.85 12.01
C PHE A 449 -25.08 -21.26 13.29
N MET A 450 -24.11 -20.35 13.16
CA MET A 450 -23.48 -19.67 14.28
C MET A 450 -24.50 -18.94 15.18
N LEU A 451 -25.52 -18.29 14.59
CA LEU A 451 -26.58 -17.64 15.36
C LEU A 451 -27.50 -18.60 16.12
N LYS A 452 -27.57 -19.88 15.72
CA LYS A 452 -28.34 -20.94 16.42
C LYS A 452 -27.59 -21.50 17.65
N LEU A 453 -26.28 -21.24 17.79
CA LEU A 453 -25.47 -21.73 18.91
C LEU A 453 -25.95 -21.17 20.26
N SER A 454 -25.74 -21.94 21.33
CA SER A 454 -25.97 -21.46 22.70
C SER A 454 -25.00 -20.33 23.05
N GLU A 455 -25.38 -19.45 23.98
CA GLU A 455 -24.52 -18.34 24.44
C GLU A 455 -23.17 -18.85 24.98
N GLU A 456 -23.18 -19.99 25.66
CA GLU A 456 -21.98 -20.59 26.24
C GLU A 456 -21.03 -21.07 25.15
N ARG A 457 -21.55 -21.78 24.15
CA ARG A 457 -20.75 -22.28 23.03
C ARG A 457 -20.23 -21.14 22.16
N MET A 458 -21.04 -20.12 21.89
CA MET A 458 -20.61 -18.93 21.16
C MET A 458 -19.43 -18.22 21.85
N LYS A 459 -19.47 -18.06 23.18
CA LYS A 459 -18.35 -17.47 23.94
C LYS A 459 -17.09 -18.33 23.92
N SER A 460 -17.25 -19.66 23.89
CA SER A 460 -16.14 -20.60 23.74
C SER A 460 -15.45 -20.40 22.38
N VAL A 461 -16.23 -20.39 21.30
CA VAL A 461 -15.75 -20.12 19.93
C VAL A 461 -15.08 -18.75 19.84
N GLU A 462 -15.71 -17.71 20.38
CA GLU A 462 -15.19 -16.34 20.39
C GLU A 462 -13.81 -16.23 21.06
N LYS A 463 -13.64 -16.90 22.20
CA LYS A 463 -12.33 -16.96 22.87
C LYS A 463 -11.27 -17.64 21.98
N LEU A 464 -11.65 -18.72 21.29
CA LEU A 464 -10.72 -19.41 20.38
C LEU A 464 -10.36 -18.57 19.16
N VAL A 465 -11.27 -17.74 18.65
CA VAL A 465 -10.98 -16.80 17.56
C VAL A 465 -9.86 -15.82 17.95
N GLU A 466 -9.81 -15.37 19.21
CA GLU A 466 -8.74 -14.49 19.72
C GLU A 466 -7.40 -15.23 19.85
N ASP A 467 -7.43 -16.53 20.16
CA ASP A 467 -6.25 -17.36 20.43
C ASP A 467 -5.67 -18.07 19.17
N ILE A 468 -6.44 -18.16 18.08
CA ILE A 468 -6.01 -18.76 16.81
C ILE A 468 -5.01 -17.83 16.12
N ASP A 469 -3.85 -18.38 15.75
CA ASP A 469 -2.84 -17.71 14.94
C ASP A 469 -3.14 -17.89 13.45
N TYR A 470 -3.36 -16.78 12.74
CA TYR A 470 -3.71 -16.78 11.31
C TYR A 470 -2.69 -17.47 10.41
N THR A 471 -1.43 -17.64 10.84
CA THR A 471 -0.43 -18.42 10.09
C THR A 471 -0.82 -19.89 9.90
N GLN A 472 -1.77 -20.40 10.69
CA GLN A 472 -2.35 -21.75 10.55
C GLN A 472 -3.43 -21.83 9.45
N LEU A 473 -3.86 -20.68 8.91
CA LEU A 473 -4.90 -20.53 7.89
C LEU A 473 -4.32 -20.07 6.54
N ASN A 474 -3.00 -20.21 6.29
CA ASN A 474 -2.34 -19.74 5.06
C ASN A 474 -3.00 -20.30 3.78
N PHE A 475 -3.88 -19.55 3.13
CA PHE A 475 -4.38 -19.85 1.78
C PHE A 475 -3.34 -19.28 0.80
N GLU A 476 -2.43 -20.13 0.30
CA GLU A 476 -1.48 -19.74 -0.76
C GLU A 476 -2.16 -19.50 -2.12
#